data_AF-A0A4Q7FGZ1-F1
#
_entry.id   AF-A0A4Q7FGZ1-F1
#
_cell.length_a   1.000
_cell.length_b   1.000
_cell.length_c   1.000
_cell.angle_alpha   90.00
_cell.angle_beta   90.00
_cell.angle_gamma   90.00
#
_symmetry.space_group_name_H-M   'P 1'
#
loop_
_entity.id
_entity.type
_entity.pdbx_description
1 polymer ?
#
loop_
_entity_poly.entity_id
_entity_poly.type
_entity_poly.pdbx_seq_one_letter_code
_entity_poly.pdbx_strand_id
1 'polypeptide(L)' 'MARFEVLGLDTDRELIRSIAKQLAEDGTEAERIRSTLRQTMTAEPAKKGGILAALRRSPLVGTDLDVTRARVTGRKVDL' A
#
# COMPACT_ATOMS: atom_id res chain seq x y z
N MET A 1 -18.21 -20.41 -12.66
CA MET A 1 -18.62 -19.10 -12.12
C MET A 1 -19.22 -19.30 -10.74
N ALA A 2 -19.00 -18.37 -9.82
CA ALA A 2 -19.62 -18.35 -8.49
C ALA A 2 -20.45 -17.07 -8.33
N ARG A 3 -21.46 -17.08 -7.46
CA ARG A 3 -22.23 -15.89 -7.09
C ARG A 3 -21.62 -15.25 -5.86
N PHE A 4 -21.51 -13.93 -5.89
CA PHE A 4 -21.03 -13.10 -4.79
C PHE A 4 -21.94 -11.86 -4.67
N GLU A 5 -22.11 -11.39 -3.45
CA GLU A 5 -22.92 -10.21 -3.12
C GLU A 5 -22.02 -9.19 -2.41
N VAL A 6 -22.19 -7.91 -2.75
CA VAL A 6 -21.32 -6.82 -2.29
C VAL A 6 -22.19 -5.66 -1.83
N LEU A 7 -21.85 -5.08 -0.67
CA LEU A 7 -22.42 -3.81 -0.21
C LEU A 7 -21.53 -2.67 -0.69
N GLY A 8 -22.14 -1.63 -1.27
CA GLY A 8 -21.41 -0.47 -1.82
C GLY A 8 -22.35 0.70 -2.10
N LEU A 9 -21.77 1.82 -2.54
CA LEU A 9 -22.56 2.98 -2.97
C LEU A 9 -23.29 2.67 -4.28
N ASP A 10 -24.50 3.20 -4.44
CA ASP A 10 -25.28 2.99 -5.67
C ASP A 10 -24.54 3.53 -6.92
N THR A 11 -23.74 4.59 -6.74
CA THR A 11 -22.89 5.18 -7.77
C THR A 11 -21.85 4.22 -8.33
N ASP A 12 -21.40 3.25 -7.53
CA ASP A 12 -20.32 2.32 -7.92
C ASP A 12 -20.87 1.04 -8.57
N ARG A 13 -22.19 0.84 -8.56
CA ARG A 13 -22.85 -0.40 -8.99
C ARG A 13 -22.53 -0.77 -10.44
N GLU A 14 -22.65 0.18 -11.37
CA GLU A 14 -22.38 -0.09 -12.79
C GLU A 14 -20.90 -0.30 -13.07
N LEU A 15 -20.02 0.39 -12.31
CA LEU A 15 -18.58 0.19 -12.40
C LEU A 15 -18.19 -1.23 -11.95
N ILE A 16 -18.66 -1.67 -10.78
CA ILE A 16 -18.38 -3.01 -10.24
C ILE A 16 -18.92 -4.09 -11.18
N ARG A 17 -20.12 -3.90 -11.75
CA ARG A 17 -20.68 -4.83 -12.74
C ARG A 17 -19.81 -4.94 -13.99
N SER A 18 -19.34 -3.80 -14.52
CA SER A 18 -18.50 -3.76 -15.72
C SER A 18 -17.17 -4.46 -15.49
N ILE A 19 -16.55 -4.25 -14.33
CA ILE A 19 -15.33 -4.96 -13.92
C ILE A 19 -15.58 -6.46 -13.87
N ALA A 20 -16.65 -6.92 -13.20
CA ALA A 20 -16.95 -8.34 -13.09
C ALA A 20 -17.16 -9.00 -14.48
N LYS A 21 -17.80 -8.28 -15.42
CA LYS A 21 -17.98 -8.74 -16.80
C LYS A 21 -16.64 -8.87 -17.52
N GLN A 22 -15.78 -7.84 -17.44
CA GLN A 22 -14.47 -7.87 -18.09
C GLN A 22 -13.55 -8.96 -17.50
N LEU A 23 -13.63 -9.19 -16.19
CA LEU A 23 -12.88 -10.25 -15.52
C LEU A 23 -13.35 -11.65 -15.90
N ALA A 24 -14.60 -11.82 -16.30
CA ALA A 24 -15.15 -13.10 -16.74
C ALA A 24 -14.68 -13.52 -18.13
N GLU A 25 -14.18 -12.58 -18.95
CA GLU A 25 -13.61 -12.87 -20.27
C GLU A 25 -12.22 -13.53 -20.20
N ASP A 26 -11.58 -13.50 -19.02
CA ASP A 26 -10.31 -14.15 -18.68
C ASP A 26 -9.14 -13.92 -19.67
N GLY A 27 -9.18 -12.80 -20.39
CA GLY A 27 -8.14 -12.40 -21.34
C GLY A 27 -7.00 -11.58 -20.70
N THR A 28 -6.09 -11.11 -21.55
CA THR A 28 -4.96 -10.25 -21.13
C THR A 28 -5.42 -8.96 -20.44
N GLU A 29 -6.60 -8.45 -20.79
CA GLU A 29 -7.20 -7.30 -20.14
C GLU A 29 -7.73 -7.64 -18.74
N ALA A 30 -8.30 -8.84 -18.54
CA ALA A 30 -8.73 -9.30 -17.23
C ALA A 30 -7.53 -9.40 -16.27
N GLU A 31 -6.39 -9.91 -16.73
CA GLU A 31 -5.16 -9.95 -15.93
C GLU A 31 -4.63 -8.56 -15.57
N ARG A 32 -4.65 -7.61 -16.51
CA ARG A 32 -4.27 -6.20 -16.23
C ARG A 32 -5.18 -5.55 -15.19
N ILE A 33 -6.48 -5.80 -15.28
CA ILE A 33 -7.44 -5.30 -14.29
C ILE A 33 -7.17 -5.90 -12.91
N ARG A 34 -6.93 -7.22 -12.82
CA ARG A 34 -6.59 -7.90 -11.56
C ARG A 34 -5.32 -7.33 -10.93
N SER A 35 -4.27 -7.11 -11.71
CA SER A 35 -2.99 -6.59 -11.18
C SER A 35 -3.14 -5.16 -10.64
N THR A 36 -3.83 -4.30 -11.39
CA THR A 36 -4.08 -2.91 -11.02
C THR A 36 -4.93 -2.81 -9.75
N LEU A 37 -6.06 -3.52 -9.69
CA LEU A 37 -6.91 -3.56 -8.49
C LEU A 37 -6.16 -4.07 -7.27
N ARG A 38 -5.37 -5.14 -7.41
CA ARG A 38 -4.52 -5.64 -6.32
C ARG A 38 -3.54 -4.57 -5.86
N GLN A 39 -2.88 -3.86 -6.76
CA GLN A 39 -1.95 -2.80 -6.41
C GLN A 39 -2.63 -1.64 -5.69
N THR A 40 -3.81 -1.21 -6.16
CA THR A 40 -4.55 -0.09 -5.55
C THR A 40 -5.16 -0.47 -4.19
N MET A 41 -5.65 -1.70 -4.04
CA MET A 41 -6.29 -2.15 -2.79
C MET A 41 -5.30 -2.64 -1.75
N THR A 42 -4.12 -3.10 -2.17
CA THR A 42 -3.02 -3.35 -1.24
C THR A 42 -2.51 -1.99 -0.81
N ALA A 43 -2.91 -1.53 0.37
CA ALA A 43 -2.25 -0.40 1.01
C ALA A 43 -0.77 -0.77 1.12
N GLU A 44 0.07 -0.31 0.19
CA GLU A 44 1.51 -0.50 0.30
C GLU A 44 1.87 0.02 1.69
N PRO A 45 2.48 -0.81 2.57
CA PRO A 45 2.95 -0.30 3.85
C PRO A 45 3.83 0.90 3.53
N ALA A 46 3.46 2.07 4.06
CA ALA A 46 4.08 3.35 3.72
C ALA A 46 5.59 3.15 3.57
N LYS A 47 6.13 3.45 2.37
CA LYS A 47 7.51 3.08 1.98
C LYS A 47 8.46 3.33 3.15
N LYS A 48 8.88 2.23 3.81
CA LYS A 48 9.82 2.32 4.92
C LYS A 48 11.13 2.83 4.36
N GLY A 49 11.74 3.80 5.03
CA GLY A 49 13.03 4.35 4.61
C GLY A 49 12.97 5.65 3.81
N GLY A 50 11.83 6.34 3.70
CA GLY A 50 11.79 7.70 3.13
C GLY A 50 12.72 8.68 3.86
N ILE A 51 12.76 8.60 5.20
CA ILE A 51 13.70 9.38 6.03
C ILE A 51 15.15 8.96 5.74
N LEU A 52 15.44 7.66 5.69
CA LEU A 52 16.78 7.17 5.37
C LEU A 52 17.23 7.59 3.96
N ALA A 53 16.34 7.55 2.97
CA ALA A 53 16.60 7.99 1.62
C ALA A 53 16.83 9.51 1.53
N ALA A 54 16.17 10.31 2.37
CA ALA A 54 16.45 11.74 2.50
C ALA A 54 17.82 11.98 3.13
N LEU A 55 18.17 11.27 4.22
CA LEU A 55 19.47 11.38 4.88
C LEU A 55 20.63 10.99 3.96
N ARG A 56 20.50 9.93 3.14
CA ARG A 56 21.52 9.53 2.15
C ARG A 56 21.74 10.54 1.02
N ARG A 57 20.81 11.48 0.82
CA ARG A 57 20.93 12.58 -0.15
C ARG A 57 21.46 13.87 0.48
N SER A 58 21.69 13.87 1.80
CA SER A 58 22.27 15.01 2.51
C SER A 58 23.75 15.18 2.16
N PRO A 59 24.26 16.42 2.09
CA PRO A 59 25.70 16.68 1.99
C PRO A 59 26.49 16.18 3.21
N LEU A 60 25.80 15.79 4.30
CA LEU A 60 26.39 15.14 5.46
C LEU A 60 26.55 13.61 5.29
N VAL A 61 26.33 13.07 4.10
CA VAL A 61 26.56 11.64 3.85
C VAL A 61 28.06 11.33 4.02
N GLY A 62 28.39 10.34 4.87
CA GLY A 62 29.78 10.00 5.19
C GLY A 62 30.39 10.77 6.36
N THR A 63 29.63 11.66 7.03
CA THR A 63 29.99 12.09 8.38
C THR A 63 29.70 10.95 9.37
N ASP A 64 30.48 10.88 10.46
CA ASP A 64 30.34 9.82 11.46
C ASP A 64 29.11 10.06 12.34
N LEU A 65 27.93 9.80 11.76
CA LEU A 65 26.64 9.89 12.41
C LEU A 65 26.35 8.56 13.10
N ASP A 66 26.34 8.55 14.43
CA ASP A 66 25.83 7.41 15.19
C ASP A 66 24.30 7.31 15.03
N VAL A 67 23.89 6.42 14.13
CA VAL A 67 22.47 6.11 13.86
C VAL A 67 21.95 4.99 14.78
N THR A 68 22.75 4.53 15.74
CA THR A 68 22.29 3.51 16.67
C THR A 68 21.35 4.11 17.70
N ARG A 69 20.14 3.55 17.78
CA ARG A 69 19.17 3.95 18.81
C ARG A 69 19.36 3.07 20.04
N ALA A 70 19.83 3.67 21.13
CA ALA A 70 19.87 2.99 22.42
C ALA A 70 18.46 2.53 22.84
N ARG A 71 18.31 1.24 23.13
CA ARG A 71 17.08 0.67 23.69
C ARG A 71 17.15 0.78 25.21
N VAL A 72 16.47 1.78 25.76
CA VAL A 72 16.36 1.99 27.19
C VAL A 72 14.93 1.75 27.66
N THR A 73 14.80 1.19 28.86
CA THR A 73 13.53 1.12 29.59
C THR A 73 13.06 2.56 29.79
N GLY A 74 11.96 2.94 29.13
CA GLY A 74 11.50 4.33 29.06
C GLY A 74 11.32 4.99 30.44
N ARG A 75 11.15 6.32 30.46
CA ARG A 75 10.88 7.04 31.70
C ARG A 75 9.52 6.62 32.26
N LYS A 76 9.43 6.41 33.59
CA LYS A 76 8.14 6.31 34.27
C LYS A 76 7.41 7.63 34.08
N VAL A 77 6.23 7.59 33.47
CA VAL A 77 5.33 8.73 33.31
C VAL A 77 4.02 8.33 33.99
N ASP A 78 3.50 9.19 34.85
CA ASP A 78 2.13 9.04 35.38
C ASP A 78 1.19 9.67 34.35
N LEU A 79 0.24 8.89 33.83
CA LEU A 79 -0.69 9.28 32.76
C LEU A 79 -2.06 9.67 33.34
#